data_AF-A0A5E7Q5H8-F1
#
_entry.id   AF-A0A5E7Q5H8-F1
#
_cell.length_a   1.000
_cell.length_b   1.000
_cell.length_c   1.000
_cell.angle_alpha   90.00
_cell.angle_beta   90.00
_cell.angle_gamma   90.00
#
_symmetry.space_group_name_H-M   'P 1'
#
loop_
_entity.id
_entity.type
_entity.pdbx_description
1 polymer ?
#
loop_
_entity_poly.entity_id
_entity_poly.type
_entity_poly.pdbx_seq_one_letter_code
_entity_poly.pdbx_strand_id
1 'polypeptide(L)'
;MAWQGIADRAAGHILRTFDENPVSEVWFLVGGDPLDAHRIEQAIFDKAYIEQDPHTNAVVSSHNPTLGVRLQDLPRYPTPADLIQVRGKLYTVDDVIEDGVTAAVLILREA
;
A
#
# COMPACT_ATOMS: atom_id res chain seq x y z
N MET A 1 11.48 -11.66 24.17
CA MET A 1 11.16 -12.39 22.92
C MET A 1 9.67 -12.76 22.76
N ALA A 2 8.76 -12.42 23.68
CA ALA A 2 7.32 -12.76 23.56
C ALA A 2 6.44 -11.67 22.91
N TRP A 3 6.98 -10.47 22.66
CA TRP A 3 6.22 -9.31 22.17
C TRP A 3 6.08 -9.29 20.64
N GLN A 4 7.11 -9.72 19.90
CA GLN A 4 7.06 -9.80 18.42
C GLN A 4 5.98 -10.79 17.93
N GLY A 5 5.85 -11.96 18.55
CA GLY A 5 4.83 -12.93 18.14
C GLY A 5 3.38 -12.52 18.46
N ILE A 6 3.16 -11.52 19.31
CA ILE A 6 1.82 -10.94 19.56
C ILE A 6 1.56 -9.81 18.56
N ALA A 7 2.55 -8.98 18.28
CA ALA A 7 2.51 -7.97 17.23
C ALA A 7 2.23 -8.58 15.84
N ASP A 8 2.88 -9.69 15.49
CA ASP A 8 2.66 -10.40 14.23
C ASP A 8 1.24 -10.98 14.13
N ARG A 9 0.65 -11.40 15.26
CA ARG A 9 -0.75 -11.86 15.32
C ARG A 9 -1.74 -10.71 15.21
N ALA A 10 -1.44 -9.55 15.80
CA ALA A 10 -2.26 -8.36 15.68
C ALA A 10 -2.23 -7.80 14.25
N ALA A 11 -1.05 -7.73 13.61
CA ALA A 11 -0.91 -7.38 12.21
C ALA A 11 -1.63 -8.38 11.30
N GLY A 12 -1.53 -9.68 11.60
CA GLY A 12 -2.34 -10.73 10.95
C GLY A 12 -3.84 -10.53 11.12
N HIS A 13 -4.29 -9.99 12.27
CA HIS A 13 -5.71 -9.73 12.52
C HIS A 13 -6.20 -8.45 11.82
N ILE A 14 -5.38 -7.39 11.75
CA ILE A 14 -5.66 -6.18 10.99
C ILE A 14 -5.82 -6.55 9.50
N LEU A 15 -4.86 -7.31 8.94
CA LEU A 15 -4.94 -7.84 7.57
C LEU A 15 -6.17 -8.73 7.35
N ARG A 16 -6.59 -9.51 8.36
CA ARG A 16 -7.80 -10.36 8.32
C ARG A 16 -9.12 -9.58 8.42
N THR A 17 -9.08 -8.34 8.92
CA THR A 17 -10.27 -7.46 9.00
C THR A 17 -10.52 -6.74 7.67
N PHE A 18 -9.53 -6.68 6.78
CA PHE A 18 -9.59 -6.07 5.45
C PHE A 18 -9.70 -7.09 4.30
N ASP A 19 -10.00 -8.36 4.63
CA ASP A 19 -10.00 -9.54 3.77
C ASP A 19 -11.22 -9.61 2.83
N GLU A 20 -11.37 -8.65 1.90
CA GLU A 20 -12.32 -8.83 0.78
C GLU A 20 -11.68 -8.95 -0.60
N ASN A 21 -10.37 -8.69 -0.77
CA ASN A 21 -9.59 -9.17 -1.93
C ASN A 21 -8.11 -8.75 -1.83
N PRO A 22 -7.19 -9.59 -1.30
CA PRO A 22 -5.76 -9.31 -1.43
C PRO A 22 -5.41 -9.20 -2.92
N VAL A 23 -4.75 -8.11 -3.31
CA VAL A 23 -4.34 -7.94 -4.70
C VAL A 23 -3.10 -8.81 -4.91
N SER A 24 -3.26 -9.91 -5.65
CA SER A 24 -2.23 -10.94 -5.84
C SER A 24 -1.02 -10.50 -6.70
N GLU A 25 -1.06 -9.28 -7.22
CA GLU A 25 -0.06 -8.71 -8.14
C GLU A 25 0.31 -7.28 -7.72
N VAL A 26 1.04 -7.18 -6.61
CA VAL A 26 1.71 -5.95 -6.19
C VAL A 26 3.22 -6.14 -6.29
N TRP A 27 3.90 -5.21 -6.96
CA TRP A 27 5.35 -5.18 -7.11
C TRP A 27 5.92 -3.87 -6.57
N PHE A 28 7.04 -3.98 -5.88
CA PHE A 28 7.84 -2.86 -5.38
C PHE A 28 9.10 -2.74 -6.24
N LEU A 29 9.21 -1.67 -7.02
CA LEU A 29 10.35 -1.40 -7.89
C LEU A 29 11.27 -0.42 -7.18
N VAL A 30 12.43 -0.93 -6.75
CA VAL A 30 13.43 -0.14 -6.03
C VAL A 30 13.98 0.95 -6.96
N GLY A 31 13.81 2.22 -6.57
CA GLY A 31 14.26 3.36 -7.36
C GLY A 31 13.58 3.49 -8.73
N GLY A 32 12.46 2.78 -8.94
CA GLY A 32 11.75 2.71 -10.20
C GLY A 32 12.39 1.79 -11.25
N ASP A 33 13.38 0.98 -10.89
CA ASP A 33 14.00 0.01 -11.82
C ASP A 33 13.14 -1.27 -11.93
N PRO A 34 12.64 -1.63 -13.13
CA PRO A 34 11.91 -2.89 -13.34
C PRO A 34 12.74 -4.16 -13.08
N LEU A 35 14.07 -4.07 -13.12
CA LEU A 35 14.97 -5.20 -12.83
C LEU A 35 15.08 -5.49 -11.33
N ASP A 36 14.85 -4.48 -10.48
CA ASP A 36 14.83 -4.58 -9.02
C ASP A 36 13.39 -4.61 -8.48
N ALA A 37 12.51 -5.37 -9.16
CA ALA A 37 11.13 -5.58 -8.76
C ALA A 37 11.00 -6.67 -7.70
N HIS A 38 10.47 -6.33 -6.54
CA HIS A 38 10.16 -7.25 -5.45
C HIS A 38 8.65 -7.50 -5.37
N ARG A 39 8.23 -8.77 -5.41
CA ARG A 39 6.82 -9.13 -5.29
C ARG A 39 6.36 -9.05 -3.83
N ILE A 40 5.29 -8.31 -3.57
CA ILE A 40 4.66 -8.24 -2.26
C ILE A 40 3.52 -9.26 -2.22
N GLU A 41 3.72 -10.37 -1.49
CA GLU A 41 2.74 -11.46 -1.38
C GLU A 41 1.53 -11.07 -0.52
N GLN A 42 1.69 -10.13 0.42
CA GLN A 42 0.65 -9.67 1.33
C GLN A 42 0.55 -8.15 1.31
N ALA A 43 -0.31 -7.63 0.43
CA ALA A 43 -0.61 -6.20 0.37
C ALA A 43 -2.11 -5.97 0.21
N ILE A 44 -2.60 -4.88 0.80
CA ILE A 44 -3.95 -4.38 0.61
C ILE A 44 -3.84 -3.09 -0.19
N PHE A 45 -4.40 -3.08 -1.39
CA PHE A 45 -4.47 -1.87 -2.20
C PHE A 45 -5.89 -1.30 -2.17
N ASP A 46 -6.00 -0.05 -1.71
CA ASP A 46 -7.22 0.74 -1.83
C ASP A 46 -7.08 1.72 -2.98
N LYS A 47 -8.04 1.71 -3.90
CA LYS A 47 -7.99 2.55 -5.10
C LYS A 47 -8.47 3.95 -4.72
N ALA A 48 -7.93 4.97 -5.38
CA ALA A 48 -8.48 6.31 -5.29
C ALA A 48 -10.00 6.32 -5.50
N TYR A 49 -10.71 6.90 -4.53
CA TYR A 49 -12.13 7.17 -4.61
C TYR A 49 -12.32 8.66 -4.84
N ILE A 50 -13.03 8.99 -5.92
CA ILE A 50 -13.47 10.36 -6.21
C ILE A 50 -14.99 10.34 -6.14
N GLU A 51 -15.54 10.94 -5.11
CA GLU A 51 -16.98 11.17 -5.02
C GLU A 51 -17.32 12.46 -5.75
N GLN A 52 -18.17 12.37 -6.76
CA GLN A 52 -18.69 13.53 -7.48
C GLN A 52 -20.16 13.68 -7.16
N ASP A 53 -20.59 14.91 -6.86
CA ASP A 53 -22.00 15.24 -6.73
C ASP A 53 -22.66 15.15 -8.13
N PRO A 54 -23.61 14.22 -8.34
CA PRO A 54 -24.23 14.00 -9.65
C PRO A 54 -25.06 15.19 -10.15
N HIS A 55 -25.39 16.17 -9.28
CA HIS A 55 -26.17 17.34 -9.65
C HIS A 55 -25.30 18.54 -10.06
N THR A 56 -24.05 18.60 -9.59
CA THR A 56 -23.15 19.74 -9.81
C THR A 56 -21.86 19.37 -10.54
N ASN A 57 -21.58 18.07 -10.72
CA ASN A 57 -20.29 17.53 -11.16
C ASN A 57 -19.10 18.03 -10.32
N ALA A 58 -19.36 18.56 -9.12
CA ALA A 58 -18.32 19.01 -8.21
C ALA A 58 -17.71 17.79 -7.51
N VAL A 59 -16.39 17.79 -7.37
CA VAL A 59 -15.67 16.79 -6.57
C VAL A 59 -15.94 17.07 -5.08
N VAL A 60 -16.57 16.11 -4.40
CA VAL A 60 -16.93 16.18 -2.98
C VAL A 60 -15.84 15.58 -2.10
N SER A 61 -15.20 14.50 -2.56
CA SER A 61 -14.05 13.87 -1.89
C SER A 61 -13.09 13.28 -2.92
N SER A 62 -11.80 13.35 -2.64
CA SER A 62 -10.75 12.70 -3.44
C SER A 62 -9.76 12.07 -2.47
N HIS A 63 -9.68 10.75 -2.48
CA HIS A 63 -8.68 10.00 -1.74
C HIS A 63 -7.60 9.51 -2.70
N ASN A 64 -6.34 9.74 -2.36
CA ASN A 64 -5.22 9.12 -3.07
C ASN A 64 -5.29 7.59 -2.89
N PRO A 65 -4.82 6.79 -3.86
CA PRO A 65 -4.71 5.35 -3.67
C PRO A 65 -3.79 5.06 -2.48
N THR A 66 -4.06 3.99 -1.74
CA THR A 66 -3.21 3.60 -0.61
C THR A 66 -2.81 2.13 -0.71
N LEU A 67 -1.64 1.80 -0.15
CA LEU A 67 -1.16 0.44 -0.05
C LEU A 67 -0.79 0.11 1.40
N GLY A 68 -1.58 -0.74 2.04
CA GLY A 68 -1.22 -1.36 3.30
C GLY A 68 -0.26 -2.52 3.07
N VAL A 69 0.92 -2.45 3.69
CA VAL A 69 1.98 -3.47 3.57
C VAL A 69 2.72 -3.64 4.88
N ARG A 70 3.34 -4.81 5.09
CA ARG A 70 4.28 -5.01 6.19
C ARG A 70 5.67 -4.53 5.77
N LEU A 71 6.32 -3.72 6.59
CA LEU A 71 7.65 -3.18 6.28
C LEU A 71 8.72 -4.27 6.14
N GLN A 72 8.54 -5.40 6.81
CA GLN A 72 9.43 -6.57 6.72
C GLN A 72 9.32 -7.33 5.39
N ASP A 73 8.19 -7.17 4.67
CA ASP A 73 7.96 -7.79 3.37
C ASP A 73 8.53 -6.90 2.24
N LEU A 74 9.09 -5.73 2.57
CA LEU A 74 9.76 -4.84 1.63
C LEU A 74 11.28 -5.07 1.68
N PRO A 75 11.98 -4.98 0.53
CA PRO A 75 13.43 -5.16 0.48
C PRO A 75 14.18 -4.01 1.17
N ARG A 76 13.54 -2.85 1.32
CA ARG A 76 14.05 -1.67 2.02
C ARG A 76 12.89 -0.77 2.44
N TYR A 77 13.21 0.24 3.26
CA TYR A 77 12.25 1.28 3.60
C TYR A 77 11.79 2.04 2.33
N PRO A 78 10.48 2.22 2.13
CA PRO A 78 9.92 2.89 0.96
C PRO A 78 10.29 4.37 0.90
N THR A 79 10.62 4.84 -0.30
CA THR A 79 11.02 6.23 -0.56
C THR A 79 10.27 6.79 -1.77
N PRO A 80 10.16 8.12 -1.93
CA PRO A 80 9.47 8.71 -3.10
C PRO A 80 10.08 8.38 -4.46
N ALA A 81 11.31 7.86 -4.49
CA ALA A 81 11.94 7.37 -5.71
C ALA A 81 11.49 5.95 -6.11
N ASP A 82 10.79 5.23 -5.23
CA ASP A 82 10.29 3.89 -5.51
C ASP A 82 8.96 3.92 -6.26
N LEU A 83 8.77 2.92 -7.12
CA LEU A 83 7.51 2.71 -7.83
C LEU A 83 6.82 1.46 -7.30
N ILE A 84 5.51 1.55 -7.14
CA ILE A 84 4.63 0.42 -6.83
C ILE A 84 3.85 0.09 -8.09
N GLN A 85 3.95 -1.14 -8.56
CA GLN A 85 3.07 -1.65 -9.59
C GLN A 85 1.91 -2.42 -8.97
N VAL A 86 0.68 -2.03 -9.25
CA VAL A 86 -0.53 -2.74 -8.82
C VAL A 86 -1.41 -3.02 -10.03
N ARG A 87 -1.69 -4.31 -10.30
CA ARG A 87 -2.54 -4.72 -11.45
C ARG A 87 -2.11 -4.07 -12.78
N GLY A 88 -0.80 -3.98 -13.01
CA GLY A 88 -0.23 -3.39 -14.23
C GLY A 88 -0.14 -1.85 -14.26
N LYS A 89 -0.68 -1.14 -13.25
CA LYS A 89 -0.53 0.33 -13.13
C LYS A 89 0.63 0.69 -12.21
N LEU A 90 1.37 1.75 -12.55
CA LEU A 90 2.47 2.26 -11.75
C LEU A 90 2.03 3.44 -10.88
N TYR A 91 2.55 3.46 -9.66
CA TYR A 91 2.33 4.52 -8.69
C TYR A 91 3.65 4.89 -8.02
N THR A 92 3.84 6.17 -7.71
CA THR A 92 4.94 6.64 -6.85
C THR A 92 4.49 6.66 -5.40
N VAL A 93 5.42 6.41 -4.47
CA VAL A 93 5.18 6.62 -3.04
C VAL A 93 5.18 8.13 -2.75
N ASP A 94 4.08 8.66 -2.22
CA ASP A 94 3.96 10.06 -1.82
C ASP A 94 4.29 10.24 -0.34
N ASP A 95 3.71 9.39 0.50
CA ASP A 95 3.89 9.43 1.95
C ASP A 95 3.81 8.03 2.57
N VAL A 96 4.34 7.88 3.77
CA VAL A 96 4.41 6.61 4.52
C VAL A 96 3.87 6.84 5.93
N ILE A 97 2.73 6.24 6.23
CA ILE A 97 2.10 6.29 7.56
C ILE A 97 2.35 4.97 8.26
N GLU A 98 3.20 4.97 9.28
CA GLU A 98 3.52 3.78 10.07
C GLU A 98 2.49 3.54 11.18
N ASP A 99 2.12 2.27 11.40
CA ASP A 99 1.27 1.84 12.53
C ASP A 99 2.07 1.70 13.84
N GLY A 100 3.37 2.05 13.83
CA GLY A 100 4.25 2.02 15.00
C GLY A 100 4.72 0.62 15.45
N VAL A 101 4.39 -0.43 14.68
CA VAL A 101 4.74 -1.83 15.02
C VAL A 101 5.50 -2.51 13.88
N THR A 102 4.83 -2.94 12.82
CA THR A 102 5.45 -3.66 11.68
C THR A 102 4.80 -3.37 10.33
N ALA A 103 3.67 -2.66 10.30
CA ALA A 103 2.93 -2.32 9.11
C ALA A 103 2.99 -0.82 8.81
N ALA A 104 2.87 -0.49 7.53
CA ALA A 104 2.75 0.89 7.05
C ALA A 104 1.66 0.97 5.97
N VAL A 105 1.04 2.14 5.90
CA VAL A 105 0.15 2.54 4.81
C VAL A 105 0.94 3.52 3.93
N LEU A 106 1.21 3.11 2.71
CA LEU A 106 1.80 3.98 1.70
C LEU A 106 0.70 4.78 1.03
N ILE A 107 0.80 6.10 1.07
CA ILE A 107 -0.02 6.98 0.24
C ILE A 107 0.63 7.02 -1.13
N LEU A 108 -0.14 6.70 -2.17
CA LEU A 108 0.34 6.56 -3.52
C LEU A 108 -0.15 7.71 -4.40
N ARG A 109 0.57 7.94 -5.49
CA ARG A 109 0.16 8.84 -6.58
C ARG A 109 0.39 8.14 -7.90
N GLU A 110 -0.54 8.27 -8.85
CA GLU A 110 -0.37 7.70 -10.19
C GLU A 110 0.85 8.38 -10.86
N ALA A 111 1.76 7.56 -11.41
CA ALA A 111 3.05 7.99 -11.95
C ALA A 111 2.95 8.58 -13.36
#